data_AF-A0A505D808-F1
#
_entry.id   AF-A0A505D808-F1
#
_cell.length_a   1.000
_cell.length_b   1.000
_cell.length_c   1.000
_cell.angle_alpha   90.00
_cell.angle_beta   90.00
_cell.angle_gamma   90.00
#
_symmetry.space_group_name_H-M   'P 1'
#
loop_
_entity.id
_entity.type
_entity.pdbx_description
1 polymer ?
#
loop_
_entity_poly.entity_id
_entity_poly.type
_entity_poly.pdbx_seq_one_letter_code
_entity_poly.pdbx_strand_id
1 'polypeptide(L)'
;MACHVARAGGTVDEVTRLLLHPDHEGGRHARHIALRSGQARALDYIRRVWASASAVVSSTRVLESRQHAYEVLAALRDRIETTPWRGERGRTALRVLRAHLTFAEIAGGPLHHASERQAAEEAGVSRTTLRTVYETVLKPQGWLRRLRVGHGREGSTWYLADGNAHASLSRFRTTQYPPEPALEEWPTPETRAAADIDSTVIGHLMGHDAFAHHGLGSSALVIIGALHARPAQTINELVGSASVSRATAYRTLRRLADHGLVHHSGETWSLVPRALEGFGTSLPDALPSPTAPPAQGWDAVAQQYGTAGVATRRKALHAAERAAYREALERLSEHRSKAMVIVRDGRRVLVPAPRPDEISSAWHAPGGRVIDPVTGRPDAEWRVATDGRLILITPSDQRSYDELAAAHAEALSEWESAA
;
A
#
# COMPACT_ATOMS: atom_id res chain seq x y z
N MET A 1 -4.44 -9.21 19.01
CA MET A 1 -4.53 -9.72 20.40
C MET A 1 -3.37 -9.25 21.27
N ALA A 2 -2.12 -9.60 20.98
CA ALA A 2 -0.97 -9.13 21.77
C ALA A 2 -0.94 -7.59 21.91
N CYS A 3 -1.20 -6.83 20.84
CA CYS A 3 -1.31 -5.37 20.91
C CYS A 3 -2.49 -4.88 21.77
N HIS A 4 -3.59 -5.64 21.84
CA HIS A 4 -4.73 -5.30 22.69
C HIS A 4 -4.38 -5.49 24.17
N VAL A 5 -3.73 -6.61 24.52
CA VAL A 5 -3.27 -6.87 25.89
C VAL A 5 -2.25 -5.82 26.31
N ALA A 6 -1.29 -5.48 25.44
CA ALA A 6 -0.33 -4.41 25.71
C ALA A 6 -1.01 -3.04 25.92
N ARG A 7 -2.04 -2.69 25.15
CA ARG A 7 -2.81 -1.43 25.33
C ARG A 7 -3.63 -1.41 26.62
N ALA A 8 -4.08 -2.57 27.08
CA ALA A 8 -4.79 -2.71 28.35
C ALA A 8 -3.84 -2.72 29.58
N GLY A 9 -2.53 -2.49 29.37
CA GLY A 9 -1.54 -2.54 30.45
C GLY A 9 -1.16 -3.96 30.91
N GLY A 10 -1.48 -4.96 30.10
CA GLY A 10 -1.24 -6.36 30.43
C GLY A 10 0.22 -6.81 30.27
N THR A 11 0.45 -8.09 30.51
CA THR A 11 1.79 -8.70 30.56
C THR A 11 1.99 -9.80 29.51
N VAL A 12 3.26 -10.19 29.29
CA VAL A 12 3.61 -11.33 28.43
C VAL A 12 2.97 -12.64 28.91
N ASP A 13 2.78 -12.79 30.21
CA ASP A 13 2.20 -14.00 30.82
C ASP A 13 0.68 -14.08 30.55
N GLU A 14 0.00 -12.94 30.50
CA GLU A 14 -1.41 -12.87 30.11
C GLU A 14 -1.60 -13.20 28.62
N VAL A 15 -0.73 -12.67 27.75
CA VAL A 15 -0.74 -13.04 26.32
C VAL A 15 -0.43 -14.53 26.14
N THR A 16 0.49 -15.07 26.93
CA THR A 16 0.85 -16.48 26.91
C THR A 16 -0.33 -17.37 27.30
N ARG A 17 -1.01 -17.05 28.41
CA ARG A 17 -2.24 -17.75 28.82
C ARG A 17 -3.31 -17.70 27.75
N LEU A 18 -3.52 -16.52 27.14
CA LEU A 18 -4.55 -16.31 26.13
C LEU A 18 -4.27 -17.04 24.82
N LEU A 19 -3.00 -17.05 24.35
CA LEU A 19 -2.61 -17.74 23.12
C LEU A 19 -2.55 -19.27 23.28
N LEU A 20 -2.26 -19.76 24.47
CA LEU A 20 -2.23 -21.20 24.74
C LEU A 20 -3.59 -21.77 25.18
N HIS A 21 -4.59 -20.91 25.43
CA HIS A 21 -5.94 -21.35 25.78
C HIS A 21 -6.57 -22.14 24.62
N PRO A 22 -7.09 -23.37 24.84
CA PRO A 22 -7.57 -24.25 23.78
C PRO A 22 -8.68 -23.62 22.92
N ASP A 23 -9.59 -22.89 23.57
CA ASP A 23 -10.77 -22.30 22.92
C ASP A 23 -10.50 -20.98 22.19
N HIS A 24 -9.30 -20.40 22.33
CA HIS A 24 -9.03 -19.10 21.73
C HIS A 24 -8.49 -19.26 20.30
N GLU A 25 -9.28 -18.91 19.28
CA GLU A 25 -8.91 -19.12 17.86
C GLU A 25 -7.59 -18.44 17.46
N GLY A 26 -7.37 -17.19 17.91
CA GLY A 26 -6.14 -16.45 17.59
C GLY A 26 -4.85 -17.08 18.13
N GLY A 27 -4.94 -18.08 19.01
CA GLY A 27 -3.80 -18.83 19.55
C GLY A 27 -3.47 -20.12 18.78
N ARG A 28 -4.24 -20.47 17.74
CA ARG A 28 -4.12 -21.73 16.99
C ARG A 28 -2.69 -22.00 16.51
N HIS A 29 -2.01 -20.97 16.01
CA HIS A 29 -0.63 -21.10 15.53
C HIS A 29 0.37 -21.35 16.68
N ALA A 30 0.24 -20.64 17.80
CA ALA A 30 1.09 -20.86 18.97
C ALA A 30 0.90 -22.26 19.57
N ARG A 31 -0.35 -22.74 19.64
CA ARG A 31 -0.67 -24.12 20.06
C ARG A 31 -0.13 -25.16 19.09
N HIS A 32 -0.19 -24.91 17.79
CA HIS A 32 0.42 -25.79 16.79
C HIS A 32 1.95 -25.89 16.98
N ILE A 33 2.63 -24.77 17.24
CA ILE A 33 4.07 -24.78 17.56
C ILE A 33 4.33 -25.57 18.85
N ALA A 34 3.49 -25.41 19.88
CA ALA A 34 3.63 -26.13 21.15
C ALA A 34 3.51 -27.65 20.95
N LEU A 35 2.53 -28.09 20.16
CA LEU A 35 2.31 -29.51 19.84
C LEU A 35 3.43 -30.11 18.98
N ARG A 36 3.92 -29.36 17.97
CA ARG A 36 4.90 -29.87 16.99
C ARG A 36 6.34 -29.75 17.44
N SER A 37 6.68 -28.68 18.16
CA SER A 37 8.07 -28.30 18.44
C SER A 37 8.34 -28.02 19.92
N GLY A 38 7.38 -28.38 20.78
CA GLY A 38 7.48 -28.28 22.22
C GLY A 38 7.13 -26.91 22.77
N GLN A 39 6.78 -26.91 24.06
CA GLN A 39 6.30 -25.74 24.79
C GLN A 39 7.31 -24.59 24.80
N ALA A 40 8.60 -24.88 24.95
CA ALA A 40 9.66 -23.87 24.98
C ALA A 40 9.69 -23.01 23.71
N ARG A 41 9.57 -23.64 22.53
CA ARG A 41 9.61 -22.94 21.24
C ARG A 41 8.35 -22.09 21.00
N ALA A 42 7.21 -22.54 21.52
CA ALA A 42 5.97 -21.76 21.49
C ALA A 42 6.07 -20.52 22.38
N LEU A 43 6.66 -20.64 23.58
CA LEU A 43 6.89 -19.50 24.48
C LEU A 43 7.84 -18.47 23.86
N ASP A 44 8.92 -18.91 23.20
CA ASP A 44 9.82 -17.98 22.50
C ASP A 44 9.15 -17.26 21.33
N TYR A 45 8.28 -17.95 20.58
CA TYR A 45 7.44 -17.31 19.57
C TYR A 45 6.53 -16.25 20.21
N ILE A 46 5.83 -16.58 21.29
CA ILE A 46 4.94 -15.66 22.00
C ILE A 46 5.70 -14.44 22.53
N ARG A 47 6.90 -14.62 23.10
CA ARG A 47 7.77 -13.53 23.56
C ARG A 47 8.16 -12.60 22.41
N ARG A 48 8.48 -13.12 21.22
CA ARG A 48 8.75 -12.29 20.04
C ARG A 48 7.51 -11.51 19.58
N VAL A 49 6.35 -12.16 19.56
CA VAL A 49 5.08 -11.51 19.24
C VAL A 49 4.76 -10.41 20.26
N TRP A 50 5.00 -10.65 21.55
CA TRP A 50 4.84 -9.66 22.61
C TRP A 50 5.79 -8.48 22.44
N ALA A 51 7.09 -8.72 22.25
CA ALA A 51 8.07 -7.64 22.06
C ALA A 51 7.71 -6.77 20.84
N SER A 52 7.28 -7.38 19.73
CA SER A 52 6.80 -6.65 18.56
C SER A 52 5.52 -5.87 18.86
N ALA A 53 4.56 -6.46 19.56
CA ALA A 53 3.32 -5.81 19.93
C ALA A 53 3.53 -4.62 20.88
N SER A 54 4.36 -4.76 21.90
CA SER A 54 4.70 -3.69 22.83
C SER A 54 5.46 -2.57 22.13
N ALA A 55 6.43 -2.88 21.28
CA ALA A 55 7.11 -1.87 20.47
C ALA A 55 6.13 -1.11 19.57
N VAL A 56 5.18 -1.82 18.94
CA VAL A 56 4.11 -1.18 18.16
C VAL A 56 3.28 -0.28 19.06
N VAL A 57 2.72 -0.77 20.17
CA VAL A 57 1.87 0.03 21.06
C VAL A 57 2.59 1.26 21.61
N SER A 58 3.83 1.13 22.07
CA SER A 58 4.64 2.26 22.53
C SER A 58 4.95 3.27 21.43
N SER A 59 5.00 2.83 20.17
CA SER A 59 5.18 3.72 19.01
C SER A 59 3.86 4.25 18.42
N THR A 60 2.70 3.80 18.90
CA THR A 60 1.39 4.21 18.38
C THR A 60 0.66 5.08 19.39
N ARG A 61 0.25 6.29 18.98
CA ARG A 61 -0.53 7.18 19.83
C ARG A 61 -1.96 6.64 20.01
N VAL A 62 -2.49 6.68 21.24
CA VAL A 62 -3.89 6.34 21.51
C VAL A 62 -4.76 7.50 21.05
N LEU A 63 -5.76 7.22 20.22
CA LEU A 63 -6.75 8.19 19.77
C LEU A 63 -7.96 8.11 20.69
N GLU A 64 -8.15 9.15 21.49
CA GLU A 64 -9.23 9.21 22.51
C GLU A 64 -10.57 9.67 21.92
N SER A 65 -10.53 10.37 20.78
CA SER A 65 -11.72 10.91 20.12
C SER A 65 -11.48 11.09 18.62
N ARG A 66 -12.58 11.28 17.88
CA ARG A 66 -12.52 11.62 16.44
C ARG A 66 -11.84 12.97 16.21
N GLN A 67 -11.99 13.92 17.13
CA GLN A 67 -11.32 15.22 17.07
C GLN A 67 -9.79 15.06 17.18
N HIS A 68 -9.33 14.25 18.15
CA HIS A 68 -7.91 13.92 18.30
C HIS A 68 -7.37 13.20 17.05
N ALA A 69 -8.17 12.36 16.39
CA ALA A 69 -7.77 11.76 15.11
C ALA A 69 -7.54 12.82 14.01
N TYR A 70 -8.39 13.83 13.90
CA TYR A 70 -8.19 14.94 12.95
C TYR A 70 -6.97 15.80 13.30
N GLU A 71 -6.71 16.07 14.58
CA GLU A 71 -5.50 16.77 15.03
C GLU A 71 -4.23 16.00 14.66
N VAL A 72 -4.23 14.67 14.81
CA VAL A 72 -3.11 13.82 14.40
C VAL A 72 -2.92 13.85 12.88
N LEU A 73 -3.99 13.83 12.09
CA LEU A 73 -3.91 13.94 10.64
C LEU A 73 -3.44 15.33 10.19
N ALA A 74 -3.83 16.39 10.90
CA ALA A 74 -3.34 17.75 10.66
C ALA A 74 -1.82 17.84 10.95
N ALA A 75 -1.37 17.35 12.10
CA ALA A 75 0.06 17.31 12.42
C ALA A 75 0.87 16.44 11.43
N LEU A 76 0.28 15.35 10.93
CA LEU A 76 0.89 14.54 9.88
C LEU A 76 0.99 15.31 8.57
N ARG A 77 -0.05 16.08 8.22
CA ARG A 77 -0.06 16.97 7.05
C ARG A 77 1.07 18.00 7.14
N ASP A 78 1.16 18.73 8.25
CA ASP A 78 2.22 19.73 8.48
C ASP A 78 3.62 19.12 8.31
N ARG A 79 3.80 17.88 8.77
CA ARG A 79 5.07 17.16 8.63
C ARG A 79 5.37 16.76 7.18
N ILE A 80 4.35 16.31 6.45
CA ILE A 80 4.50 16.02 5.01
C ILE A 80 4.86 17.29 4.26
N GLU A 81 4.24 18.42 4.60
CA GLU A 81 4.44 19.73 3.98
C GLU A 81 5.82 20.32 4.24
N THR A 82 6.39 20.04 5.41
CA THR A 82 7.74 20.47 5.79
C THR A 82 8.86 19.51 5.39
N THR A 83 8.52 18.31 4.89
CA THR A 83 9.50 17.31 4.46
C THR A 83 10.02 17.62 3.04
N PRO A 84 11.35 17.62 2.81
CA PRO A 84 11.92 17.86 1.48
C PRO A 84 11.77 16.65 0.55
N TRP A 85 10.80 16.70 -0.36
CA TRP A 85 10.49 15.65 -1.34
C TRP A 85 11.34 15.74 -2.62
N ARG A 86 12.64 15.44 -2.50
CA ARG A 86 13.62 15.66 -3.57
C ARG A 86 13.48 14.67 -4.74
N GLY A 87 13.73 15.19 -5.95
CA GLY A 87 13.74 14.41 -7.19
C GLY A 87 12.35 13.93 -7.65
N GLU A 88 12.29 13.20 -8.77
CA GLU A 88 11.02 12.67 -9.29
C GLU A 88 10.40 11.61 -8.37
N ARG A 89 11.23 10.77 -7.76
CA ARG A 89 10.76 9.75 -6.81
C ARG A 89 10.16 10.36 -5.55
N GLY A 90 10.79 11.40 -4.98
CA GLY A 90 10.25 12.13 -3.82
C GLY A 90 8.93 12.83 -4.14
N ARG A 91 8.85 13.55 -5.28
CA ARG A 91 7.61 14.17 -5.73
C ARG A 91 6.48 13.16 -5.97
N THR A 92 6.81 11.98 -6.49
CA THR A 92 5.83 10.90 -6.64
C THR A 92 5.40 10.32 -5.29
N ALA A 93 6.32 10.18 -4.34
CA ALA A 93 6.04 9.76 -2.97
C ALA A 93 5.10 10.72 -2.24
N LEU A 94 5.29 12.03 -2.40
CA LEU A 94 4.39 13.06 -1.88
C LEU A 94 2.96 12.89 -2.42
N ARG A 95 2.79 12.70 -3.74
CA ARG A 95 1.47 12.48 -4.35
C ARG A 95 0.78 11.24 -3.79
N VAL A 96 1.52 10.13 -3.68
CA VAL A 96 1.00 8.88 -3.10
C VAL A 96 0.64 9.06 -1.62
N LEU A 97 1.47 9.74 -0.83
CA LEU A 97 1.14 10.02 0.57
C LEU A 97 -0.09 10.90 0.73
N ARG A 98 -0.23 11.91 -0.13
CA ARG A 98 -1.40 12.78 -0.12
C ARG A 98 -2.68 12.01 -0.46
N ALA A 99 -2.63 11.08 -1.42
CA ALA A 99 -3.74 10.16 -1.68
C ALA A 99 -4.11 9.32 -0.44
N HIS A 100 -3.12 8.77 0.27
CA HIS A 100 -3.38 8.05 1.52
C HIS A 100 -3.92 8.94 2.63
N LEU A 101 -3.45 10.19 2.72
CA LEU A 101 -3.96 11.17 3.68
C LEU A 101 -5.45 11.46 3.42
N THR A 102 -5.85 11.63 2.17
CA THR A 102 -7.28 11.75 1.78
C THR A 102 -8.08 10.53 2.26
N PHE A 103 -7.59 9.30 2.04
CA PHE A 103 -8.29 8.10 2.53
C PHE A 103 -8.36 8.02 4.05
N ALA A 104 -7.31 8.44 4.75
CA ALA A 104 -7.27 8.47 6.20
C ALA A 104 -8.25 9.52 6.77
N GLU A 105 -8.37 10.69 6.14
CA GLU A 105 -9.33 11.73 6.50
C GLU A 105 -10.78 11.25 6.33
N ILE A 106 -11.07 10.56 5.21
CA ILE A 106 -12.38 9.95 4.96
C ILE A 106 -12.67 8.85 6.00
N ALA A 107 -11.68 8.02 6.33
CA ALA A 107 -11.81 6.97 7.33
C ALA A 107 -11.89 7.50 8.78
N GLY A 108 -11.58 8.78 9.00
CA GLY A 108 -11.57 9.41 10.32
C GLY A 108 -10.36 9.03 11.19
N GLY A 109 -9.26 8.62 10.57
CA GLY A 109 -8.01 8.33 11.29
C GLY A 109 -6.92 7.68 10.42
N PRO A 110 -5.70 7.50 10.97
CA PRO A 110 -4.54 7.02 10.21
C PRO A 110 -4.69 5.59 9.64
N LEU A 111 -5.55 4.78 10.25
CA LEU A 111 -5.93 3.45 9.78
C LEU A 111 -7.03 3.58 8.72
N HIS A 112 -6.77 3.10 7.51
CA HIS A 112 -7.72 3.19 6.41
C HIS A 112 -7.62 2.01 5.45
N HIS A 113 -8.63 1.89 4.57
CA HIS A 113 -8.67 0.85 3.54
C HIS A 113 -8.51 1.48 2.16
N ALA A 114 -7.57 0.97 1.37
CA ALA A 114 -7.36 1.39 0.01
C ALA A 114 -6.80 0.24 -0.83
N SER A 115 -7.35 0.06 -2.03
CA SER A 115 -6.71 -0.82 -3.04
C SER A 115 -5.53 -0.09 -3.70
N GLU A 116 -4.52 -0.83 -4.16
CA GLU A 116 -3.38 -0.23 -4.86
C GLU A 116 -3.81 0.54 -6.13
N ARG A 117 -4.87 0.08 -6.81
CA ARG A 117 -5.43 0.77 -7.98
C ARG A 117 -6.09 2.09 -7.58
N GLN A 118 -6.93 2.07 -6.55
CA GLN A 118 -7.58 3.28 -6.04
C GLN A 118 -6.56 4.31 -5.57
N ALA A 119 -5.51 3.88 -4.88
CA ALA A 119 -4.42 4.77 -4.46
C ALA A 119 -3.64 5.33 -5.67
N ALA A 120 -3.45 4.54 -6.73
CA ALA A 120 -2.75 5.00 -7.94
C ALA A 120 -3.59 6.01 -8.72
N GLU A 121 -4.90 5.77 -8.83
CA GLU A 121 -5.86 6.69 -9.43
C GLU A 121 -5.89 8.03 -8.70
N GLU A 122 -6.05 8.01 -7.38
CA GLU A 122 -6.08 9.19 -6.53
C GLU A 122 -4.76 9.97 -6.60
N ALA A 123 -3.63 9.28 -6.57
CA ALA A 123 -2.31 9.91 -6.72
C ALA A 123 -2.01 10.36 -8.17
N GLY A 124 -2.84 9.99 -9.15
CA GLY A 124 -2.65 10.29 -10.56
C GLY A 124 -1.44 9.60 -11.20
N VAL A 125 -1.02 8.43 -10.69
CA VAL A 125 0.14 7.66 -11.18
C VAL A 125 -0.26 6.27 -11.66
N SER A 126 0.68 5.55 -12.29
CA SER A 126 0.44 4.16 -12.65
C SER A 126 0.56 3.23 -11.43
N ARG A 127 -0.08 2.05 -11.48
CA ARG A 127 0.03 1.04 -10.41
C ARG A 127 1.46 0.55 -10.19
N THR A 128 2.23 0.40 -11.26
CA THR A 128 3.64 -0.02 -11.18
C THR A 128 4.48 1.04 -10.48
N THR A 129 4.33 2.31 -10.86
CA THR A 129 5.00 3.45 -10.21
C THR A 129 4.66 3.52 -8.72
N LEU A 130 3.38 3.34 -8.36
CA LEU A 130 2.94 3.33 -6.97
C LEU A 130 3.59 2.20 -6.16
N ARG A 131 3.66 0.97 -6.71
CA ARG A 131 4.35 -0.15 -6.03
C ARG A 131 5.83 0.14 -5.82
N THR A 132 6.52 0.69 -6.82
CA THR A 132 7.92 1.10 -6.69
C THR A 132 8.10 2.10 -5.55
N VAL A 133 7.24 3.12 -5.46
CA VAL A 133 7.30 4.14 -4.41
C VAL A 133 7.02 3.60 -3.01
N TYR A 134 6.08 2.64 -2.88
CA TYR A 134 5.87 1.94 -1.61
C TYR A 134 7.14 1.28 -1.10
N GLU A 135 7.82 0.50 -1.95
CA GLU A 135 8.97 -0.29 -1.51
C GLU A 135 10.25 0.53 -1.39
N THR A 136 10.40 1.60 -2.16
CA THR A 136 11.67 2.35 -2.21
C THR A 136 11.69 3.59 -1.31
N VAL A 137 10.54 4.18 -1.00
CA VAL A 137 10.46 5.45 -0.24
C VAL A 137 9.54 5.30 0.97
N LEU A 138 8.26 5.01 0.77
CA LEU A 138 7.24 5.20 1.81
C LEU A 138 7.32 4.18 2.94
N LYS A 139 7.55 2.90 2.65
CA LYS A 139 7.73 1.88 3.68
C LYS A 139 9.10 1.97 4.37
N PRO A 140 10.24 2.08 3.66
CA PRO A 140 11.54 2.17 4.31
C PRO A 140 11.69 3.39 5.22
N GLN A 141 11.12 4.53 4.83
CA GLN A 141 11.17 5.75 5.65
C GLN A 141 10.07 5.79 6.73
N GLY A 142 9.19 4.79 6.78
CA GLY A 142 8.21 4.65 7.84
C GLY A 142 7.00 5.58 7.72
N TRP A 143 6.71 6.11 6.54
CA TRP A 143 5.50 6.91 6.27
C TRP A 143 4.24 6.07 6.11
N LEU A 144 4.38 4.86 5.55
CA LEU A 144 3.25 4.00 5.23
C LEU A 144 3.53 2.56 5.63
N ARG A 145 2.55 1.93 6.30
CA ARG A 145 2.62 0.51 6.69
C ARG A 145 1.40 -0.24 6.16
N ARG A 146 1.64 -1.35 5.47
CA ARG A 146 0.57 -2.28 5.06
C ARG A 146 0.34 -3.29 6.18
N LEU A 147 -0.83 -3.23 6.82
CA LEU A 147 -1.17 -4.13 7.93
C LEU A 147 -1.82 -5.42 7.43
N ARG A 148 -2.66 -5.33 6.39
CA ARG A 148 -3.32 -6.47 5.77
C ARG A 148 -3.34 -6.30 4.27
N VAL A 149 -2.96 -7.35 3.55
CA VAL A 149 -3.14 -7.41 2.10
C VAL A 149 -4.62 -7.65 1.81
N GLY A 150 -5.20 -6.79 0.99
CA GLY A 150 -6.58 -6.95 0.51
C GLY A 150 -6.71 -8.14 -0.42
N HIS A 151 -7.81 -8.87 -0.35
CA HIS A 151 -8.10 -10.02 -1.20
C HIS A 151 -9.45 -9.85 -1.88
N GLY A 152 -9.52 -10.15 -3.19
CA GLY A 152 -10.74 -10.10 -3.97
C GLY A 152 -11.39 -8.71 -3.99
N ARG A 153 -12.52 -8.57 -3.27
CA ARG A 153 -13.30 -7.32 -3.18
C ARG A 153 -12.81 -6.37 -2.07
N GLU A 154 -11.94 -6.83 -1.17
CA GLU A 154 -11.44 -6.04 -0.04
C GLU A 154 -10.15 -5.28 -0.42
N GLY A 155 -10.11 -3.98 -0.13
CA GLY A 155 -8.89 -3.18 -0.22
C GLY A 155 -7.86 -3.58 0.85
N SER A 156 -6.59 -3.23 0.63
CA SER A 156 -5.57 -3.44 1.66
C SER A 156 -5.80 -2.51 2.84
N THR A 157 -5.49 -2.98 4.05
CA THR A 157 -5.51 -2.15 5.27
C THR A 157 -4.16 -1.49 5.43
N TRP A 158 -4.17 -0.17 5.51
CA TRP A 158 -2.99 0.68 5.60
C TRP A 158 -3.02 1.50 6.88
N TYR A 159 -1.84 1.84 7.36
CA TYR A 159 -1.64 2.77 8.47
C TYR A 159 -0.67 3.86 8.04
N LEU A 160 -1.11 5.12 8.14
CA LEU A 160 -0.25 6.29 8.00
C LEU A 160 0.53 6.51 9.28
N ALA A 161 1.85 6.60 9.13
CA ALA A 161 2.76 6.79 10.24
C ALA A 161 3.55 8.08 10.06
N ASP A 162 4.24 8.43 11.14
CA ASP A 162 4.90 9.70 11.39
C ASP A 162 6.20 9.96 10.58
N GLY A 163 6.56 9.07 9.66
CA GLY A 163 7.71 9.29 8.76
C GLY A 163 9.08 9.16 9.42
N ASN A 164 9.19 8.44 10.55
CA ASN A 164 10.45 8.20 11.21
C ASN A 164 10.51 6.75 11.70
N ALA A 165 10.88 5.82 10.81
CA ALA A 165 11.27 4.50 11.26
C ALA A 165 12.71 4.55 11.72
N HIS A 166 12.93 4.46 13.04
CA HIS A 166 14.02 3.62 13.52
C HIS A 166 13.84 2.26 12.82
N ALA A 167 14.62 2.06 11.77
CA ALA A 167 14.67 0.83 11.04
C ALA A 167 14.95 -0.28 12.06
N SER A 168 13.92 -1.07 12.38
CA SER A 168 14.17 -2.44 12.79
C SER A 168 14.83 -3.11 11.59
N LEU A 169 16.16 -3.03 11.58
CA LEU A 169 17.05 -3.81 10.75
C LEU A 169 16.65 -5.27 10.90
N SER A 170 15.91 -5.81 9.94
CA SER A 170 15.69 -7.24 9.87
C SER A 170 15.74 -7.70 8.42
N ARG A 171 16.96 -8.12 8.06
CA ARG A 171 17.28 -9.22 7.14
C ARG A 171 16.62 -9.17 5.76
N PHE A 172 17.04 -8.25 4.90
CA PHE A 172 17.27 -8.51 3.46
C PHE A 172 18.16 -7.38 2.92
N ARG A 173 19.45 -7.44 3.27
CA ARG A 173 20.49 -6.66 2.59
C ARG A 173 20.91 -7.49 1.38
N THR A 174 20.26 -7.27 0.24
CA THR A 174 20.81 -7.72 -1.04
C THR A 174 21.91 -6.76 -1.46
N THR A 175 23.10 -7.30 -1.69
CA THR A 175 24.36 -6.64 -2.05
C THR A 175 24.39 -6.19 -3.51
N GLN A 176 23.42 -5.38 -3.93
CA GLN A 176 23.46 -4.71 -5.23
C GLN A 176 23.03 -3.25 -5.07
N TYR A 177 23.95 -2.45 -4.54
CA TYR A 177 24.01 -1.02 -4.82
C TYR A 177 24.36 -0.85 -6.31
N PRO A 178 23.72 0.07 -7.06
CA PRO A 178 24.27 0.50 -8.34
C PRO A 178 25.60 1.25 -8.07
N PRO A 179 26.65 1.01 -8.87
CA PRO A 179 27.88 1.78 -8.76
C PRO A 179 27.64 3.15 -9.39
N GLU A 180 27.72 4.20 -8.56
CA GLU A 180 28.12 5.58 -8.86
C GLU A 180 27.24 6.61 -8.13
N PRO A 181 27.73 7.14 -6.99
CA PRO A 181 27.19 8.33 -6.33
C PRO A 181 27.27 9.61 -7.19
N ALA A 182 27.97 9.58 -8.33
CA ALA A 182 28.18 10.73 -9.20
C ALA A 182 26.94 11.13 -10.02
N LEU A 183 25.90 10.29 -10.05
CA LEU A 183 24.63 10.52 -10.74
C LEU A 183 23.47 10.90 -9.80
N GLU A 184 23.72 11.03 -8.49
CA GLU A 184 22.78 11.74 -7.62
C GLU A 184 22.83 13.22 -7.96
N GLU A 185 21.68 13.84 -8.25
CA GLU A 185 21.57 15.30 -8.33
C GLU A 185 22.15 15.87 -7.02
N TRP A 186 23.32 16.51 -7.12
CA TRP A 186 24.05 17.05 -5.98
C TRP A 186 23.12 17.89 -5.11
N PRO A 187 23.03 17.62 -3.79
CA PRO A 187 22.30 18.50 -2.90
C PRO A 187 23.05 19.82 -2.82
N THR A 188 22.59 20.85 -3.54
CA THR A 188 23.11 22.19 -3.37
C THR A 188 22.81 22.66 -1.94
N PRO A 189 23.71 23.39 -1.27
CA PRO A 189 23.46 23.98 0.05
C PRO A 189 22.15 24.78 0.11
N GLU A 190 21.73 25.33 -1.04
CA GLU A 190 20.51 26.11 -1.26
C GLU A 190 19.21 25.31 -1.02
N THR A 191 19.21 23.99 -1.25
CA THR A 191 18.01 23.12 -1.03
C THR A 191 17.96 22.52 0.38
N ARG A 192 18.81 23.00 1.31
CA ARG A 192 18.82 22.57 2.72
C ARG A 192 17.72 23.26 3.56
N ALA A 193 17.08 24.32 3.04
CA ALA A 193 15.92 24.92 3.67
C ALA A 193 14.76 23.91 3.77
N ALA A 194 14.00 23.96 4.87
CA ALA A 194 12.80 23.15 5.03
C ALA A 194 11.85 23.41 3.86
N ALA A 195 11.30 22.33 3.29
CA ALA A 195 10.22 22.48 2.34
C ALA A 195 9.06 23.21 3.02
N ASP A 196 8.29 23.91 2.22
CA ASP A 196 7.09 24.59 2.70
C ASP A 196 6.14 24.66 1.52
N ILE A 197 5.30 23.63 1.44
CA ILE A 197 4.36 23.42 0.35
C ILE A 197 2.97 23.26 0.92
N ASP A 198 1.96 23.85 0.28
CA ASP A 198 0.58 23.52 0.57
C ASP A 198 0.22 22.20 -0.11
N SER A 199 0.17 21.10 0.66
CA SER A 199 -0.16 19.79 0.13
C SER A 199 -1.64 19.65 -0.23
N THR A 200 -2.51 20.53 0.28
CA THR A 200 -3.93 20.54 -0.07
C THR A 200 -4.11 20.98 -1.51
N VAL A 201 -3.41 22.04 -1.94
CA VAL A 201 -3.44 22.51 -3.33
C VAL A 201 -2.90 21.44 -4.27
N ILE A 202 -1.81 20.74 -3.88
CA ILE A 202 -1.30 19.59 -4.63
C ILE A 202 -2.36 18.49 -4.72
N GLY A 203 -3.07 18.22 -3.62
CA GLY A 203 -4.25 17.34 -3.53
C GLY A 203 -5.28 17.60 -4.63
N HIS A 204 -5.73 18.84 -4.72
CA HIS A 204 -6.78 19.26 -5.64
C HIS A 204 -6.31 19.25 -7.11
N LEU A 205 -5.06 19.62 -7.36
CA LEU A 205 -4.54 19.76 -8.72
C LEU A 205 -3.99 18.46 -9.32
N MET A 206 -3.49 17.51 -8.51
CA MET A 206 -2.81 16.32 -9.06
C MET A 206 -3.70 15.39 -9.88
N GLY A 207 -5.03 15.45 -9.66
CA GLY A 207 -6.03 14.70 -10.42
C GLY A 207 -6.40 15.35 -11.75
N HIS A 208 -5.96 16.59 -12.00
CA HIS A 208 -6.31 17.36 -13.19
C HIS A 208 -5.44 16.98 -14.40
N ASP A 209 -6.03 16.98 -15.59
CA ASP A 209 -5.37 16.56 -16.84
C ASP A 209 -4.18 17.45 -17.22
N ALA A 210 -4.18 18.71 -16.81
CA ALA A 210 -3.06 19.64 -16.98
C ALA A 210 -1.75 19.12 -16.32
N PHE A 211 -1.85 18.26 -15.32
CA PHE A 211 -0.71 17.67 -14.60
C PHE A 211 -0.48 16.20 -14.94
N ALA A 212 -1.19 15.66 -15.94
CA ALA A 212 -0.94 14.33 -16.44
C ALA A 212 0.46 14.19 -17.08
N HIS A 213 0.82 12.96 -17.44
CA HIS A 213 2.05 12.69 -18.18
C HIS A 213 2.05 13.50 -19.49
N HIS A 214 3.16 14.19 -19.80
CA HIS A 214 3.32 15.18 -20.87
C HIS A 214 2.65 16.57 -20.68
N GLY A 215 1.97 16.81 -19.57
CA GLY A 215 1.48 18.14 -19.20
C GLY A 215 2.53 18.98 -18.44
N LEU A 216 2.07 19.80 -17.50
CA LEU A 216 2.92 20.63 -16.63
C LEU A 216 3.78 19.78 -15.67
N GLY A 217 3.24 18.63 -15.24
CA GLY A 217 3.93 17.61 -14.45
C GLY A 217 4.14 17.94 -12.96
N SER A 218 4.77 17.01 -12.24
CA SER A 218 4.90 17.07 -10.78
C SER A 218 5.71 18.27 -10.26
N SER A 219 6.64 18.82 -11.06
CA SER A 219 7.39 20.02 -10.67
C SER A 219 6.51 21.27 -10.60
N ALA A 220 5.51 21.38 -11.49
CA ALA A 220 4.58 22.50 -11.46
C ALA A 220 3.68 22.44 -10.22
N LEU A 221 3.21 21.24 -9.84
CA LEU A 221 2.41 21.04 -8.63
C LEU A 221 3.13 21.53 -7.38
N VAL A 222 4.39 21.14 -7.17
CA VAL A 222 5.14 21.54 -5.96
C VAL A 222 5.47 23.03 -5.96
N ILE A 223 5.74 23.64 -7.11
CA ILE A 223 5.97 25.09 -7.22
C ILE A 223 4.69 25.86 -6.93
N ILE A 224 3.54 25.42 -7.45
CA ILE A 224 2.25 26.04 -7.15
C ILE A 224 1.92 25.90 -5.66
N GLY A 225 2.12 24.70 -5.08
CA GLY A 225 1.93 24.47 -3.65
C GLY A 225 2.82 25.36 -2.78
N ALA A 226 4.09 25.55 -3.16
CA ALA A 226 5.00 26.45 -2.46
C ALA A 226 4.59 27.93 -2.58
N LEU A 227 4.21 28.39 -3.78
CA LEU A 227 3.75 29.76 -4.01
C LEU A 227 2.41 30.06 -3.34
N HIS A 228 1.57 29.05 -3.13
CA HIS A 228 0.34 29.18 -2.36
C HIS A 228 0.62 29.30 -0.87
N ALA A 229 1.50 28.44 -0.32
CA ALA A 229 1.90 28.50 1.08
C ALA A 229 2.59 29.83 1.42
N ARG A 230 3.45 30.32 0.53
CA ARG A 230 4.12 31.62 0.65
C ARG A 230 4.04 32.41 -0.67
N PRO A 231 3.17 33.43 -0.76
CA PRO A 231 3.16 34.33 -1.91
C PRO A 231 4.45 35.16 -2.02
N ALA A 232 4.74 35.67 -3.22
CA ALA A 232 5.83 36.61 -3.50
C ALA A 232 7.23 36.11 -3.08
N GLN A 233 7.62 34.93 -3.55
CA GLN A 233 8.93 34.34 -3.29
C GLN A 233 9.95 34.69 -4.37
N THR A 234 11.20 34.94 -3.98
CA THR A 234 12.34 34.93 -4.90
C THR A 234 12.62 33.53 -5.42
N ILE A 235 13.41 33.40 -6.48
CA ILE A 235 13.76 32.08 -7.05
C ILE A 235 14.52 31.21 -6.06
N ASN A 236 15.41 31.80 -5.25
CA ASN A 236 16.19 31.05 -4.26
C ASN A 236 15.30 30.54 -3.11
N GLU A 237 14.36 31.35 -2.65
CA GLU A 237 13.37 30.93 -1.65
C GLU A 237 12.50 29.81 -2.20
N LEU A 238 12.05 29.94 -3.45
CA LEU A 238 11.21 28.94 -4.11
C LEU A 238 11.92 27.60 -4.33
N VAL A 239 13.21 27.63 -4.64
CA VAL A 239 14.06 26.42 -4.74
C VAL A 239 14.06 25.65 -3.42
N GLY A 240 14.18 26.36 -2.29
CA GLY A 240 14.10 25.79 -0.95
C GLY A 240 12.69 25.25 -0.63
N SER A 241 11.68 26.12 -0.72
CA SER A 241 10.30 25.80 -0.32
C SER A 241 9.69 24.67 -1.15
N ALA A 242 9.89 24.66 -2.47
CA ALA A 242 9.42 23.59 -3.34
C ALA A 242 10.36 22.38 -3.41
N SER A 243 11.57 22.45 -2.81
CA SER A 243 12.59 21.40 -2.85
C SER A 243 12.93 20.91 -4.27
N VAL A 244 13.04 21.84 -5.22
CA VAL A 244 13.38 21.56 -6.62
C VAL A 244 14.74 22.17 -6.99
N SER A 245 15.44 21.61 -7.98
CA SER A 245 16.66 22.23 -8.48
C SER A 245 16.39 23.59 -9.13
N ARG A 246 17.35 24.51 -9.05
CA ARG A 246 17.26 25.86 -9.63
C ARG A 246 16.88 25.84 -11.11
N ALA A 247 17.50 24.96 -11.90
CA ALA A 247 17.18 24.79 -13.31
C ALA A 247 15.73 24.30 -13.55
N THR A 248 15.18 23.51 -12.63
CA THR A 248 13.79 23.04 -12.69
C THR A 248 12.81 24.15 -12.30
N ALA A 249 13.15 24.95 -11.29
CA ALA A 249 12.38 26.13 -10.90
C ALA A 249 12.24 27.11 -12.07
N TYR A 250 13.35 27.53 -12.68
CA TYR A 250 13.33 28.44 -13.84
C TYR A 250 12.50 27.91 -15.01
N ARG A 251 12.76 26.66 -15.44
CA ARG A 251 12.04 26.06 -16.58
C ARG A 251 10.55 25.93 -16.31
N THR A 252 10.16 25.66 -15.07
CA THR A 252 8.76 25.47 -14.71
C THR A 252 8.05 26.79 -14.50
N LEU A 253 8.67 27.77 -13.83
CA LEU A 253 8.13 29.13 -13.71
C LEU A 253 7.88 29.77 -15.06
N ARG A 254 8.83 29.63 -16.01
CA ARG A 254 8.64 30.14 -17.38
C ARG A 254 7.40 29.52 -18.04
N ARG A 255 7.27 28.19 -18.00
CA ARG A 255 6.08 27.51 -18.54
C ARG A 255 4.79 27.97 -17.86
N LEU A 256 4.78 28.10 -16.54
CA LEU A 256 3.61 28.58 -15.80
C LEU A 256 3.26 30.03 -16.17
N ALA A 257 4.26 30.89 -16.40
CA ALA A 257 4.08 32.27 -16.82
C ALA A 257 3.52 32.35 -18.25
N ASP A 258 3.98 31.49 -19.15
CA ASP A 258 3.48 31.40 -20.53
C ASP A 258 1.97 31.07 -20.57
N HIS A 259 1.43 30.41 -19.53
CA HIS A 259 0.00 30.14 -19.35
C HIS A 259 -0.74 31.18 -18.48
N GLY A 260 -0.06 32.23 -18.02
CA GLY A 260 -0.64 33.25 -17.15
C GLY A 260 -1.04 32.74 -15.75
N LEU A 261 -0.41 31.66 -15.27
CA LEU A 261 -0.72 31.04 -13.96
C LEU A 261 0.11 31.65 -12.83
N VAL A 262 1.29 32.18 -13.15
CA VAL A 262 2.16 32.91 -12.23
C VAL A 262 2.51 34.27 -12.82
N HIS A 263 2.76 35.24 -11.95
CA HIS A 263 3.24 36.56 -12.31
C HIS A 263 4.63 36.80 -11.69
N HIS A 264 5.47 37.54 -12.41
CA HIS A 264 6.78 37.98 -11.97
C HIS A 264 6.74 39.48 -11.73
N SER A 265 6.96 39.90 -10.48
CA SER A 265 6.98 41.31 -10.07
C SER A 265 8.32 41.63 -9.40
N GLY A 266 9.17 42.40 -10.07
CA GLY A 266 10.50 42.70 -9.57
C GLY A 266 11.39 41.46 -9.55
N GLU A 267 11.71 40.96 -8.35
CA GLU A 267 12.51 39.75 -8.14
C GLU A 267 11.68 38.55 -7.65
N THR A 268 10.38 38.75 -7.44
CA THR A 268 9.51 37.74 -6.81
C THR A 268 8.47 37.18 -7.78
N TRP A 269 8.07 35.95 -7.49
CA TRP A 269 7.04 35.20 -8.20
C TRP A 269 5.85 34.98 -7.28
N SER A 270 4.65 35.13 -7.84
CA SER A 270 3.38 34.87 -7.15
C SER A 270 2.40 34.15 -8.07
N LEU A 271 1.45 33.43 -7.48
CA LEU A 271 0.29 32.93 -8.22
C LEU A 271 -0.60 34.10 -8.64
N VAL A 272 -1.16 34.03 -9.85
CA VAL A 272 -2.19 34.98 -10.26
C VAL A 272 -3.44 34.74 -9.40
N PRO A 273 -4.19 35.78 -8.96
CA PRO A 273 -5.33 35.62 -8.03
C PRO A 273 -6.38 34.59 -8.47
N ARG A 274 -6.54 34.40 -9.79
CA ARG A 274 -7.49 33.45 -10.38
C ARG A 274 -6.91 32.09 -10.74
N ALA A 275 -5.63 31.85 -10.50
CA ALA A 275 -4.97 30.61 -10.89
C ALA A 275 -5.57 29.38 -10.20
N LEU A 276 -6.18 29.54 -9.03
CA LEU A 276 -6.83 28.46 -8.27
C LEU A 276 -8.37 28.59 -8.21
N GLU A 277 -8.96 29.54 -8.94
CA GLU A 277 -10.43 29.65 -9.03
C GLU A 277 -11.02 28.34 -9.57
N GLY A 278 -12.05 27.82 -8.89
CA GLY A 278 -12.66 26.52 -9.20
C GLY A 278 -12.15 25.33 -8.37
N PHE A 279 -11.07 25.48 -7.60
CA PHE A 279 -10.51 24.41 -6.74
C PHE A 279 -10.76 24.60 -5.24
N GLY A 280 -11.57 25.61 -4.86
CA GLY A 280 -11.97 25.83 -3.47
C GLY A 280 -10.93 26.52 -2.59
N THR A 281 -9.77 26.88 -3.13
CA THR A 281 -8.72 27.66 -2.44
C THR A 281 -8.67 29.06 -3.04
N SER A 282 -9.29 30.03 -2.35
CA SER A 282 -9.07 31.44 -2.66
C SER A 282 -7.73 31.84 -2.07
N LEU A 283 -6.87 32.53 -2.84
CA LEU A 283 -5.63 33.07 -2.30
C LEU A 283 -5.94 34.00 -1.11
N PRO A 284 -5.12 34.02 -0.05
CA PRO A 284 -5.13 35.12 0.91
C PRO A 284 -4.84 36.43 0.15
N ASP A 285 -5.75 37.39 0.25
CA ASP A 285 -5.76 38.72 -0.38
C ASP A 285 -4.49 39.10 -1.18
N ALA A 286 -4.51 38.81 -2.48
CA ALA A 286 -3.58 39.39 -3.43
C ALA A 286 -4.31 40.52 -4.18
N LEU A 287 -3.88 41.77 -3.92
CA LEU A 287 -4.38 42.96 -4.62
C LEU A 287 -4.30 42.74 -6.14
N PRO A 288 -5.41 42.87 -6.89
CA PRO A 288 -5.40 42.68 -8.33
C PRO A 288 -4.60 43.81 -8.99
N SER A 289 -3.49 43.47 -9.64
CA SER A 289 -2.83 44.40 -10.56
C SER A 289 -3.61 44.43 -11.87
N PRO A 290 -4.05 45.61 -12.36
CA PRO A 290 -4.96 45.74 -13.51
C PRO A 290 -4.34 45.35 -14.87
N THR A 291 -3.08 44.93 -14.91
CA THR A 291 -2.33 44.58 -16.13
C THR A 291 -2.01 43.09 -16.29
N ALA A 292 -2.48 42.21 -15.40
CA ALA A 292 -2.25 40.78 -15.54
C ALA A 292 -3.16 40.16 -16.62
N PRO A 293 -2.62 39.39 -17.59
CA PRO A 293 -3.45 38.63 -18.51
C PRO A 293 -4.32 37.63 -17.72
N PRO A 294 -5.56 37.35 -18.17
CA PRO A 294 -6.42 36.40 -17.48
C PRO A 294 -5.76 35.01 -17.48
N ALA A 295 -5.71 34.38 -16.31
CA ALA A 295 -5.19 33.03 -16.17
C ALA A 295 -5.92 32.09 -17.15
N GLN A 296 -5.18 31.33 -17.95
CA GLN A 296 -5.79 30.25 -18.73
C GLN A 296 -6.35 29.22 -17.75
N GLY A 297 -7.63 28.87 -17.90
CA GLY A 297 -8.22 27.79 -17.12
C GLY A 297 -7.45 26.48 -17.32
N TRP A 298 -7.38 25.65 -16.29
CA TRP A 298 -6.59 24.41 -16.33
C TRP A 298 -7.00 23.45 -17.46
N ASP A 299 -8.28 23.46 -17.86
CA ASP A 299 -8.77 22.70 -19.01
C ASP A 299 -8.14 23.18 -20.33
N ALA A 300 -7.97 24.49 -20.51
CA ALA A 300 -7.30 25.05 -21.69
C ALA A 300 -5.82 24.64 -21.73
N VAL A 301 -5.15 24.64 -20.56
CA VAL A 301 -3.77 24.13 -20.44
C VAL A 301 -3.71 22.64 -20.81
N ALA A 302 -4.65 21.83 -20.32
CA ALA A 302 -4.72 20.41 -20.67
C ALA A 302 -4.96 20.18 -22.17
N GLN A 303 -5.81 21.00 -22.81
CA GLN A 303 -6.03 20.94 -24.26
C GLN A 303 -4.75 21.28 -25.03
N GLN A 304 -4.03 22.33 -24.63
CA GLN A 304 -2.80 22.76 -25.28
C GLN A 304 -1.69 21.70 -25.22
N TYR A 305 -1.61 20.96 -24.11
CA TYR A 305 -0.68 19.83 -23.96
C TYR A 305 -1.21 18.51 -24.53
N GLY A 306 -2.45 18.48 -25.08
CA GLY A 306 -3.08 17.27 -25.59
C GLY A 306 -3.39 16.23 -24.51
N THR A 307 -3.40 16.62 -23.23
CA THR A 307 -3.65 15.73 -22.09
C THR A 307 -5.11 15.71 -21.66
N ALA A 308 -5.98 16.51 -22.29
CA ALA A 308 -7.40 16.49 -22.04
C ALA A 308 -8.01 15.08 -22.18
N GLY A 309 -8.79 14.68 -21.18
CA GLY A 309 -9.45 13.39 -21.06
C GLY A 309 -8.55 12.24 -20.58
N VAL A 310 -7.29 12.47 -20.22
CA VAL A 310 -6.39 11.40 -19.75
C VAL A 310 -6.89 10.77 -18.45
N ALA A 311 -7.31 11.57 -17.48
CA ALA A 311 -7.86 11.11 -16.21
C ALA A 311 -9.14 10.30 -16.43
N THR A 312 -10.04 10.77 -17.31
CA THR A 312 -11.27 10.05 -17.66
C THR A 312 -10.97 8.71 -18.34
N ARG A 313 -10.06 8.69 -19.33
CA ARG A 313 -9.62 7.44 -20.00
C ARG A 313 -9.01 6.47 -18.99
N ARG A 314 -8.19 6.95 -18.06
CA ARG A 314 -7.58 6.13 -17.00
C ARG A 314 -8.64 5.55 -16.06
N LYS A 315 -9.59 6.37 -15.59
CA LYS A 315 -10.72 5.92 -14.75
C LYS A 315 -11.57 4.88 -15.48
N ALA A 316 -11.85 5.08 -16.77
CA ALA A 316 -12.59 4.12 -17.59
C ALA A 316 -11.83 2.80 -17.76
N LEU A 317 -10.53 2.85 -18.04
CA LEU A 317 -9.67 1.67 -18.12
C LEU A 317 -9.69 0.88 -16.81
N HIS A 318 -9.48 1.54 -15.67
CA HIS A 318 -9.50 0.86 -14.38
C HIS A 318 -10.90 0.38 -13.97
N ALA A 319 -11.96 1.06 -14.39
CA ALA A 319 -13.33 0.58 -14.21
C ALA A 319 -13.58 -0.71 -15.02
N ALA A 320 -13.11 -0.77 -16.27
CA ALA A 320 -13.17 -1.96 -17.11
C ALA A 320 -12.36 -3.11 -16.51
N GLU A 321 -11.13 -2.85 -16.05
CA GLU A 321 -10.32 -3.84 -15.33
C GLU A 321 -11.03 -4.37 -14.07
N ARG A 322 -11.70 -3.50 -13.30
CA ARG A 322 -12.47 -3.90 -12.11
C ARG A 322 -13.68 -4.75 -12.47
N ALA A 323 -14.36 -4.45 -13.58
CA ALA A 323 -15.45 -5.27 -14.07
C ALA A 323 -14.95 -6.66 -14.49
N ALA A 324 -13.91 -6.72 -15.31
CA ALA A 324 -13.31 -7.97 -15.76
C ALA A 324 -12.77 -8.82 -14.60
N TYR A 325 -12.12 -8.20 -13.61
CA TYR A 325 -11.64 -8.93 -12.43
C TYR A 325 -12.78 -9.47 -11.56
N ARG A 326 -13.87 -8.71 -11.38
CA ARG A 326 -15.05 -9.19 -10.66
C ARG A 326 -15.71 -10.36 -11.37
N GLU A 327 -15.83 -10.28 -12.69
CA GLU A 327 -16.38 -11.37 -13.51
C GLU A 327 -15.49 -12.62 -13.44
N ALA A 328 -14.17 -12.46 -13.49
CA ALA A 328 -13.24 -13.57 -13.31
C ALA A 328 -13.36 -14.22 -11.91
N LEU A 329 -13.54 -13.43 -10.85
CA LEU A 329 -13.79 -13.95 -9.50
C LEU A 329 -15.13 -14.69 -9.41
N GLU A 330 -16.17 -14.19 -10.07
CA GLU A 330 -17.48 -14.84 -10.13
C GLU A 330 -17.37 -16.19 -10.87
N ARG A 331 -16.72 -16.23 -12.04
CA ARG A 331 -16.43 -17.47 -12.75
C ARG A 331 -15.63 -18.46 -11.90
N LEU A 332 -14.60 -18.01 -11.19
CA LEU A 332 -13.85 -18.86 -10.26
C LEU A 332 -14.72 -19.38 -9.09
N SER A 333 -15.68 -18.58 -8.62
CA SER A 333 -16.62 -19.00 -7.58
C SER A 333 -17.66 -20.01 -8.09
N GLU A 334 -18.05 -19.93 -9.37
CA GLU A 334 -18.93 -20.90 -10.03
C GLU A 334 -18.22 -22.23 -10.24
N HIS A 335 -16.92 -22.21 -10.60
CA HIS A 335 -16.09 -23.40 -10.74
C HIS A 335 -15.70 -24.03 -9.39
N ARG A 336 -15.72 -23.26 -8.28
CA ARG A 336 -15.65 -23.82 -6.93
C ARG A 336 -17.03 -24.34 -6.55
N SER A 337 -17.30 -25.56 -7.00
CA SER A 337 -18.49 -26.37 -6.71
C SER A 337 -19.14 -26.00 -5.36
N LYS A 338 -20.39 -25.50 -5.41
CA LYS A 338 -21.17 -25.07 -4.23
C LYS A 338 -21.19 -26.20 -3.20
N ALA A 339 -20.77 -25.91 -1.97
CA ALA A 339 -20.86 -26.85 -0.86
C ALA A 339 -22.29 -27.41 -0.77
N MET A 340 -22.41 -28.74 -0.86
CA MET A 340 -23.68 -29.43 -0.70
C MET A 340 -24.01 -29.52 0.79
N VAL A 341 -25.20 -29.07 1.17
CA VAL A 341 -25.73 -29.31 2.51
C VAL A 341 -26.29 -30.73 2.54
N ILE A 342 -25.61 -31.64 3.22
CA ILE A 342 -26.11 -32.99 3.46
C ILE A 342 -26.68 -33.02 4.89
N VAL A 343 -27.87 -33.61 5.05
CA VAL A 343 -28.47 -33.83 6.38
C VAL A 343 -28.06 -35.24 6.84
N ARG A 344 -27.31 -35.32 7.94
CA ARG A 344 -26.95 -36.58 8.59
C ARG A 344 -27.38 -36.50 10.06
N ASP A 345 -28.12 -37.50 10.53
CA ASP A 345 -28.60 -37.59 11.91
C ASP A 345 -29.35 -36.34 12.41
N GLY A 346 -30.17 -35.73 11.54
CA GLY A 346 -30.95 -34.52 11.85
C GLY A 346 -30.15 -33.21 11.90
N ARG A 347 -28.82 -33.24 11.66
CA ARG A 347 -27.96 -32.05 11.60
C ARG A 347 -27.59 -31.71 10.15
N ARG A 348 -27.72 -30.43 9.79
CA ARG A 348 -27.28 -29.90 8.50
C ARG A 348 -25.76 -29.72 8.52
N VAL A 349 -25.03 -30.51 7.72
CA VAL A 349 -23.58 -30.41 7.58
C VAL A 349 -23.26 -29.84 6.21
N LEU A 350 -22.46 -28.77 6.18
CA LEU A 350 -22.00 -28.12 4.96
C LEU A 350 -20.79 -28.91 4.45
N VAL A 351 -20.98 -29.71 3.41
CA VAL A 351 -19.91 -30.52 2.81
C VAL A 351 -19.38 -29.75 1.61
N PRO A 352 -18.11 -29.29 1.62
CA PRO A 352 -17.47 -28.73 0.43
C PRO A 352 -17.63 -29.74 -0.70
N ALA A 353 -18.02 -29.28 -1.89
CA ALA A 353 -18.18 -30.22 -2.99
C ALA A 353 -16.83 -30.89 -3.31
N PRO A 354 -16.85 -32.19 -3.64
CA PRO A 354 -15.64 -32.97 -3.86
C PRO A 354 -14.83 -32.31 -4.96
N ARG A 355 -13.55 -32.08 -4.69
CA ARG A 355 -12.66 -31.51 -5.70
C ARG A 355 -12.40 -32.57 -6.79
N PRO A 356 -12.16 -32.18 -8.05
CA PRO A 356 -11.87 -33.15 -9.12
C PRO A 356 -10.60 -34.00 -8.88
N ASP A 357 -9.75 -33.60 -7.94
CA ASP A 357 -8.55 -34.33 -7.46
C ASP A 357 -8.80 -35.21 -6.21
N GLU A 358 -10.03 -35.28 -5.71
CA GLU A 358 -10.41 -36.03 -4.50
C GLU A 358 -10.88 -37.46 -4.85
N ILE A 359 -10.30 -38.47 -4.20
CA ILE A 359 -10.60 -39.89 -4.50
C ILE A 359 -11.92 -40.31 -3.87
N SER A 360 -12.72 -41.08 -4.60
CA SER A 360 -13.91 -41.77 -4.09
C SER A 360 -13.65 -42.50 -2.77
N SER A 361 -14.52 -42.29 -1.78
CA SER A 361 -14.46 -42.95 -0.48
C SER A 361 -14.57 -44.48 -0.56
N ALA A 362 -15.11 -45.02 -1.67
CA ALA A 362 -15.13 -46.45 -1.94
C ALA A 362 -13.73 -47.05 -2.12
N TRP A 363 -12.72 -46.22 -2.40
CA TRP A 363 -11.32 -46.65 -2.59
C TRP A 363 -10.48 -46.41 -1.33
N HIS A 364 -11.11 -46.10 -0.20
CA HIS A 364 -10.41 -45.85 1.06
C HIS A 364 -10.40 -47.12 1.91
N ALA A 365 -9.21 -47.54 2.34
CA ALA A 365 -9.01 -48.56 3.37
C ALA A 365 -8.62 -47.92 4.71
N PRO A 366 -8.83 -48.63 5.84
CA PRO A 366 -8.44 -48.14 7.17
C PRO A 366 -6.96 -47.69 7.23
N GLY A 367 -6.71 -46.58 7.92
CA GLY A 367 -5.36 -46.02 8.07
C GLY A 367 -4.84 -45.22 6.86
N GLY A 368 -5.74 -44.68 6.02
CA GLY A 368 -5.37 -43.82 4.89
C GLY A 368 -4.76 -44.59 3.71
N ARG A 369 -5.02 -45.89 3.60
CA ARG A 369 -4.57 -46.73 2.48
C ARG A 369 -5.54 -46.65 1.32
N VAL A 370 -5.04 -46.81 0.11
CA VAL A 370 -5.85 -46.83 -1.12
C VAL A 370 -6.20 -48.27 -1.45
N ILE A 371 -7.44 -48.53 -1.86
CA ILE A 371 -7.88 -49.81 -2.42
C ILE A 371 -7.77 -49.67 -3.93
N ASP A 372 -7.00 -50.55 -4.56
CA ASP A 372 -6.94 -50.64 -6.02
C ASP A 372 -8.32 -51.08 -6.54
N PRO A 373 -8.99 -50.26 -7.40
CA PRO A 373 -10.33 -50.56 -7.88
C PRO A 373 -10.39 -51.77 -8.83
N VAL A 374 -9.27 -52.18 -9.41
CA VAL A 374 -9.18 -53.32 -10.33
C VAL A 374 -9.00 -54.63 -9.56
N THR A 375 -8.16 -54.62 -8.53
CA THR A 375 -7.84 -55.84 -7.77
C THR A 375 -8.60 -55.97 -6.44
N GLY A 376 -9.23 -54.88 -5.97
CA GLY A 376 -9.95 -54.82 -4.70
C GLY A 376 -9.06 -54.94 -3.46
N ARG A 377 -7.74 -54.84 -3.62
CA ARG A 377 -6.76 -55.01 -2.55
C ARG A 377 -6.14 -53.69 -2.14
N PRO A 378 -5.68 -53.54 -0.88
CA PRO A 378 -4.96 -52.35 -0.46
C PRO A 378 -3.65 -52.22 -1.24
N ASP A 379 -3.48 -51.09 -1.89
CA ASP A 379 -2.24 -50.71 -2.56
C ASP A 379 -1.20 -50.27 -1.50
N ALA A 380 -0.03 -50.89 -1.55
CA ALA A 380 1.02 -50.68 -0.57
C ALA A 380 1.68 -49.31 -0.74
N GLU A 381 1.75 -48.81 -1.97
CA GLU A 381 2.51 -47.63 -2.38
C GLU A 381 1.66 -46.36 -2.30
N TRP A 382 0.34 -46.46 -2.39
CA TRP A 382 -0.52 -45.27 -2.39
C TRP A 382 -1.21 -45.01 -1.04
N ARG A 383 -1.26 -43.73 -0.64
CA ARG A 383 -1.99 -43.22 0.54
C ARG A 383 -2.94 -42.10 0.17
N VAL A 384 -4.03 -42.00 0.92
CA VAL A 384 -4.96 -40.87 0.88
C VAL A 384 -4.53 -39.86 1.93
N ALA A 385 -4.19 -38.65 1.50
CA ALA A 385 -3.89 -37.52 2.36
C ALA A 385 -5.13 -37.08 3.15
N THR A 386 -4.92 -36.32 4.23
CA THR A 386 -6.03 -35.75 5.02
C THR A 386 -6.88 -34.74 4.25
N ASP A 387 -6.40 -34.23 3.12
CA ASP A 387 -7.13 -33.37 2.18
C ASP A 387 -7.72 -34.15 0.98
N GLY A 388 -7.67 -35.49 1.00
CA GLY A 388 -8.35 -36.37 0.04
C GLY A 388 -7.55 -36.77 -1.21
N ARG A 389 -6.28 -36.35 -1.30
CA ARG A 389 -5.39 -36.59 -2.46
C ARG A 389 -4.61 -37.90 -2.39
N LEU A 390 -4.23 -38.45 -3.55
CA LEU A 390 -3.28 -39.56 -3.66
C LEU A 390 -1.83 -39.09 -3.39
N ILE A 391 -1.15 -39.79 -2.49
CA ILE A 391 0.29 -39.68 -2.28
C ILE A 391 0.91 -41.03 -2.61
N LEU A 392 1.86 -41.03 -3.56
CA LEU A 392 2.72 -42.19 -3.80
C LEU A 392 3.85 -42.19 -2.77
N ILE A 393 4.02 -43.31 -2.08
CA ILE A 393 5.10 -43.58 -1.14
C ILE A 393 5.99 -44.64 -1.79
N THR A 394 7.16 -44.23 -2.30
CA THR A 394 8.13 -45.18 -2.83
C THR A 394 8.99 -45.77 -1.71
N PRO A 395 9.49 -47.02 -1.82
CA PRO A 395 10.34 -47.65 -0.80
C PRO A 395 11.67 -46.92 -0.52
N SER A 396 12.09 -46.02 -1.42
CA SER A 396 13.27 -45.16 -1.29
C SER A 396 13.00 -43.83 -0.59
N ASP A 397 11.73 -43.47 -0.33
CA ASP A 397 11.38 -42.24 0.37
C ASP A 397 11.51 -42.41 1.88
N GLN A 398 12.72 -42.18 2.41
CA GLN A 398 12.94 -41.88 3.82
C GLN A 398 12.61 -40.42 4.19
N ARG A 399 11.93 -39.69 3.29
CA ARG A 399 11.65 -38.27 3.45
C ARG A 399 10.52 -38.06 4.45
N SER A 400 10.75 -37.16 5.40
CA SER A 400 9.74 -36.71 6.35
C SER A 400 8.60 -35.98 5.63
N TYR A 401 7.43 -35.91 6.25
CA TYR A 401 6.27 -35.18 5.72
C TYR A 401 6.59 -33.72 5.34
N ASP A 402 7.50 -33.07 6.08
CA ASP A 402 7.96 -31.71 5.80
C ASP A 402 8.78 -31.62 4.51
N GLU A 403 9.55 -32.64 4.17
CA GLU A 403 10.32 -32.71 2.93
C GLU A 403 9.42 -33.00 1.72
N LEU A 404 8.35 -33.77 1.93
CA LEU A 404 7.30 -33.96 0.91
C LEU A 404 6.49 -32.68 0.67
N ALA A 405 6.15 -31.94 1.72
CA ALA A 405 5.46 -30.65 1.62
C ALA A 405 6.34 -29.55 1.00
N ALA A 406 7.65 -29.56 1.30
CA ALA A 406 8.62 -28.66 0.68
C ALA A 406 8.82 -28.97 -0.81
N ALA A 407 9.00 -30.24 -1.17
CA ALA A 407 9.11 -30.67 -2.57
C ALA A 407 7.84 -30.33 -3.38
N HIS A 408 6.65 -30.45 -2.76
CA HIS A 408 5.40 -30.02 -3.39
C HIS A 408 5.32 -28.50 -3.56
N ALA A 409 5.76 -27.71 -2.57
CA ALA A 409 5.78 -26.25 -2.68
C ALA A 409 6.80 -25.76 -3.73
N GLU A 410 7.94 -26.45 -3.86
CA GLU A 410 8.97 -26.18 -4.86
C GLU A 410 8.48 -26.53 -6.27
N ALA A 411 7.85 -27.70 -6.45
CA ALA A 411 7.22 -28.09 -7.71
C ALA A 411 6.07 -27.15 -8.13
N LEU A 412 5.30 -26.63 -7.16
CA LEU A 412 4.26 -25.62 -7.43
C LEU A 412 4.89 -24.29 -7.88
N SER A 413 6.00 -23.88 -7.28
CA SER A 413 6.74 -22.66 -7.64
C SER A 413 7.43 -22.77 -9.01
N GLU A 414 7.93 -23.96 -9.38
CA GLU A 414 8.49 -24.22 -10.71
C GLU A 414 7.40 -24.23 -11.79
N TRP A 415 6.23 -24.78 -11.51
CA TRP A 415 5.10 -24.78 -12.44
C TRP A 415 4.50 -23.38 -12.64
N GLU A 416 4.41 -22.58 -11.57
CA GLU A 416 3.95 -21.17 -11.63
C GLU A 416 4.97 -20.21 -12.26
N SER A 417 6.24 -20.61 -12.39
CA SER A 417 7.28 -19.83 -13.08
C SER A 417 7.50 -20.24 -14.54
N ALA A 418 6.99 -21.41 -14.93
CA ALA A 418 6.98 -21.89 -16.32
C ALA A 418 5.71 -21.48 -17.11
N ALA A 419 4.69 -20.94 -16.43
CA ALA A 419 3.46 -20.38 -17.00
C ALA A 419 3.46 -18.84 -16.95
#